data_AF-A0A849FZP4-F1
#
_entry.id   AF-A0A849FZP4-F1
#
_cell.length_a   1.000
_cell.length_b   1.000
_cell.length_c   1.000
_cell.angle_alpha   90.00
_cell.angle_beta   90.00
_cell.angle_gamma   90.00
#
_symmetry.space_group_name_H-M   'P 1'
#
loop_
_entity.id
_entity.type
_entity.pdbx_description
1 polymer ?
#
loop_
_entity_poly.entity_id
_entity_poly.type
_entity_poly.pdbx_seq_one_letter_code
_entity_poly.pdbx_strand_id
1 'polypeptide(L)'
;MKGILLLLVYSCYFLSVNAQTKEELQSQRKSILAEIKITNELISKTKSEQKLTEGEIAILDKQISLRGELIRSIRREVNSLDRTMRINEDLINDKKEELARLKDEYAKLVYLAYKHNNSYDKMLYIFAADDFYQAWMRLRHLKDVAKYREGQGEIIVETRTLLANKNQELMSQKKDKLLLLDEQRSAQAELDNDKRSLESSLLALRKNEQDLKKELIEKEKRQKELSRAIEKIIAEEIRKNTKANDGVYALTPAE
;
A
#
# COMPACT_ATOMS: atom_id res chain seq x y z
N MET A 1 57.38 -41.26 -52.07
CA MET A 1 58.05 -40.48 -50.99
C MET A 1 57.49 -39.05 -50.91
N LYS A 2 56.18 -38.86 -50.71
CA LYS A 2 55.55 -37.54 -50.51
C LYS A 2 54.53 -37.54 -49.34
N GLY A 3 53.96 -38.69 -48.98
CA GLY A 3 53.05 -38.84 -47.83
C GLY A 3 53.73 -38.92 -46.45
N ILE A 4 55.01 -39.32 -46.39
CA ILE A 4 55.77 -39.39 -45.12
C ILE A 4 56.18 -37.99 -44.63
N LEU A 5 56.34 -37.03 -45.55
CA LEU A 5 56.73 -35.66 -45.20
C LEU A 5 55.55 -34.84 -44.64
N LEU A 6 54.31 -35.18 -45.01
CA LEU A 6 53.09 -34.51 -44.54
C LEU A 6 52.65 -34.98 -43.14
N LEU A 7 52.97 -36.23 -42.77
CA LEU A 7 52.72 -36.77 -41.43
C LEU A 7 53.69 -36.20 -40.37
N LEU A 8 54.88 -35.76 -40.80
CA LEU A 8 55.89 -35.15 -39.93
C LEU A 8 55.59 -33.69 -39.59
N VAL A 9 54.83 -32.98 -40.44
CA VAL A 9 54.45 -31.56 -40.22
C VAL A 9 53.24 -31.44 -39.28
N TYR A 10 52.32 -32.41 -39.26
CA TYR A 10 51.19 -32.42 -38.32
C TYR A 10 51.61 -32.73 -36.87
N SER A 11 52.79 -33.35 -36.68
CA SER A 11 53.36 -33.64 -35.36
C SER A 11 53.96 -32.41 -34.65
N CYS A 12 54.22 -31.31 -35.36
CA CYS A 12 54.86 -30.12 -34.78
C CYS A 12 53.88 -29.10 -34.17
N TYR A 13 52.57 -29.26 -34.37
CA TYR A 13 51.56 -28.36 -33.78
C TYR A 13 51.13 -28.76 -32.34
N PHE A 14 51.65 -29.86 -31.79
CA PHE A 14 51.31 -30.34 -30.43
C PHE A 14 52.33 -29.96 -29.33
N LEU A 15 53.36 -29.19 -29.65
CA LEU A 15 54.39 -28.78 -28.69
C LEU A 15 54.43 -27.26 -28.53
N SER A 16 53.37 -26.73 -27.94
CA SER A 16 53.44 -25.44 -27.23
C SER A 16 52.66 -25.57 -25.93
N VAL A 17 53.10 -26.52 -25.10
CA VAL A 17 52.81 -26.49 -23.66
C VAL A 17 53.59 -25.31 -23.11
N ASN A 18 52.96 -24.14 -23.05
CA ASN A 18 53.48 -23.02 -22.29
C ASN A 18 53.52 -23.43 -20.82
N ALA A 19 54.67 -23.89 -20.36
CA ALA A 19 54.93 -24.13 -18.95
C ALA A 19 54.96 -22.77 -18.25
N GLN A 20 53.83 -22.37 -17.65
CA GLN A 20 53.80 -21.20 -16.77
C GLN A 20 54.84 -21.36 -15.66
N THR A 21 55.60 -20.31 -15.40
CA THR A 21 56.66 -20.37 -14.40
C THR A 21 56.07 -20.35 -12.99
N LYS A 22 56.74 -21.01 -12.05
CA LYS A 22 56.34 -21.07 -10.63
C LYS A 22 56.14 -19.66 -10.03
N GLU A 23 57.00 -18.71 -10.40
CA GLU A 23 56.92 -17.31 -9.95
C GLU A 23 55.68 -16.58 -10.48
N GLU A 24 55.27 -16.87 -11.72
CA GLU A 24 54.08 -16.27 -12.32
C GLU A 24 52.79 -16.78 -11.63
N LEU A 25 52.72 -18.08 -11.33
CA LEU A 25 51.64 -18.68 -10.54
C LEU A 25 51.62 -18.19 -9.09
N GLN A 26 52.80 -17.96 -8.48
CA GLN A 26 52.90 -17.38 -7.13
C GLN A 26 52.43 -15.91 -7.10
N SER A 27 52.75 -15.12 -8.12
CA SER A 27 52.27 -13.75 -8.29
C SER A 27 50.75 -13.70 -8.46
N GLN A 28 50.21 -14.55 -9.34
CA GLN A 28 48.76 -14.69 -9.54
C GLN A 28 48.05 -15.13 -8.25
N ARG A 29 48.63 -16.05 -7.48
CA ARG A 29 48.09 -16.47 -6.16
C ARG A 29 47.99 -15.28 -5.21
N LYS A 30 49.04 -14.44 -5.16
CA LYS A 30 49.08 -13.26 -4.31
C LYS A 30 48.01 -12.23 -4.72
N SER A 31 47.81 -12.02 -6.03
CA SER A 31 46.74 -11.15 -6.54
C SER A 31 45.35 -11.67 -6.15
N ILE A 32 45.08 -12.97 -6.37
CA ILE A 32 43.77 -13.57 -6.03
C ILE A 32 43.51 -13.50 -4.52
N LEU A 33 44.52 -13.70 -3.67
CA LEU A 33 44.37 -13.55 -2.22
C LEU A 33 44.04 -12.10 -1.80
N ALA A 34 44.64 -11.11 -2.46
CA ALA A 34 44.31 -9.71 -2.24
C ALA A 34 42.86 -9.39 -2.68
N GLU A 35 42.43 -9.92 -3.84
CA GLU A 35 41.05 -9.79 -4.31
C GLU A 35 40.03 -10.46 -3.38
N ILE A 36 40.33 -11.64 -2.84
CA ILE A 36 39.49 -12.31 -1.83
C ILE A 36 39.38 -11.45 -0.58
N LYS A 37 40.48 -10.85 -0.11
CA LYS A 37 40.48 -9.95 1.06
C LYS A 37 39.58 -8.73 0.81
N ILE A 38 39.73 -8.08 -0.34
CA ILE A 38 38.88 -6.94 -0.74
C ILE A 38 37.42 -7.37 -0.82
N THR A 39 37.12 -8.54 -1.41
CA THR A 39 35.75 -9.07 -1.51
C THR A 39 35.15 -9.34 -0.12
N ASN A 40 35.94 -9.86 0.82
CA ASN A 40 35.51 -10.08 2.20
C ASN A 40 35.29 -8.77 2.97
N GLU A 41 36.15 -7.77 2.78
CA GLU A 41 35.95 -6.42 3.31
C GLU A 41 34.68 -5.79 2.74
N LEU A 42 34.43 -5.96 1.44
CA LEU A 42 33.22 -5.51 0.76
C LEU A 42 31.98 -6.23 1.29
N ILE A 43 32.03 -7.54 1.54
CA ILE A 43 30.96 -8.33 2.18
C ILE A 43 30.69 -7.83 3.60
N SER A 44 31.73 -7.55 4.38
CA SER A 44 31.58 -7.04 5.75
C SER A 44 30.92 -5.66 5.76
N LYS A 45 31.36 -4.76 4.87
CA LYS A 45 30.75 -3.44 4.69
C LYS A 45 29.30 -3.56 4.20
N THR A 46 29.05 -4.43 3.23
CA THR A 46 27.71 -4.73 2.72
C THR A 46 26.82 -5.27 3.84
N LYS A 47 27.29 -6.15 4.73
CA LYS A 47 26.51 -6.60 5.91
C LYS A 47 26.10 -5.47 6.84
N SER A 48 26.96 -4.46 7.02
CA SER A 48 26.61 -3.27 7.81
C SER A 48 25.56 -2.41 7.10
N GLU A 49 25.69 -2.24 5.78
CA GLU A 49 24.70 -1.55 4.94
C GLU A 49 23.38 -2.33 4.86
N GLN A 50 23.42 -3.67 4.86
CA GLN A 50 22.25 -4.54 4.95
C GLN A 50 21.51 -4.33 6.25
N LYS A 51 22.19 -4.22 7.40
CA LYS A 51 21.52 -3.90 8.68
C LYS A 51 20.81 -2.55 8.65
N LEU A 52 21.42 -1.55 8.00
CA LEU A 52 20.80 -0.24 7.81
C LEU A 52 19.55 -0.37 6.90
N THR A 53 19.68 -1.13 5.81
CA THR A 53 18.61 -1.44 4.86
C THR A 53 17.47 -2.25 5.50
N GLU A 54 17.78 -3.19 6.42
CA GLU A 54 16.79 -3.94 7.20
C GLU A 54 15.98 -3.01 8.11
N GLY A 55 16.62 -2.01 8.71
CA GLY A 55 15.93 -0.95 9.46
C GLY A 55 15.01 -0.12 8.58
N GLU A 56 15.47 0.29 7.39
CA GLU A 56 14.65 1.02 6.41
C GLU A 56 13.46 0.17 5.91
N ILE A 57 13.67 -1.12 5.66
CA ILE A 57 12.62 -2.09 5.30
C ILE A 57 11.60 -2.22 6.44
N ALA A 58 12.04 -2.31 7.70
CA ALA A 58 11.14 -2.38 8.85
C ALA A 58 10.30 -1.10 8.99
N ILE A 59 10.87 0.07 8.71
CA ILE A 59 10.15 1.35 8.69
C ILE A 59 9.12 1.35 7.55
N LEU A 60 9.50 0.94 6.33
CA LEU A 60 8.60 0.85 5.18
C LEU A 60 7.44 -0.12 5.44
N ASP A 61 7.71 -1.30 6.01
CA ASP A 61 6.68 -2.28 6.37
C ASP A 61 5.72 -1.71 7.43
N LYS A 62 6.26 -0.97 8.41
CA LYS A 62 5.44 -0.26 9.39
C LYS A 62 4.57 0.83 8.74
N GLN A 63 5.10 1.59 7.79
CA GLN A 63 4.36 2.60 7.02
C GLN A 63 3.23 1.96 6.21
N ILE A 64 3.50 0.84 5.52
CA ILE A 64 2.50 0.04 4.78
C ILE A 64 1.39 -0.43 5.70
N SER A 65 1.73 -0.95 6.89
CA SER A 65 0.74 -1.39 7.88
C SER A 65 -0.15 -0.23 8.34
N LEU A 66 0.46 0.91 8.70
CA LEU A 66 -0.25 2.10 9.17
C LEU A 66 -1.15 2.69 8.08
N ARG A 67 -0.68 2.79 6.83
CA ARG A 67 -1.50 3.23 5.69
C ARG A 67 -2.64 2.26 5.41
N GLY A 68 -2.41 0.95 5.54
CA GLY A 68 -3.46 -0.05 5.47
C GLY A 68 -4.53 0.11 6.56
N GLU A 69 -4.13 0.44 7.79
CA GLU A 69 -5.05 0.74 8.90
C GLU A 69 -5.86 2.01 8.65
N LEU A 70 -5.22 3.08 8.17
CA LEU A 70 -5.86 4.33 7.78
C LEU A 70 -6.96 4.09 6.73
N ILE A 71 -6.64 3.39 5.63
CA ILE A 71 -7.61 3.07 4.57
C ILE A 71 -8.80 2.26 5.12
N ARG A 72 -8.54 1.30 6.01
CA ARG A 72 -9.62 0.54 6.67
C ARG A 72 -10.47 1.43 7.57
N SER A 73 -9.87 2.39 8.26
CA SER A 73 -10.59 3.35 9.11
C SER A 73 -11.49 4.25 8.28
N ILE A 74 -10.94 4.87 7.22
CA ILE A 74 -11.71 5.72 6.29
C ILE A 74 -12.88 4.92 5.69
N ARG A 75 -12.66 3.66 5.30
CA ARG A 75 -13.74 2.80 4.78
C ARG A 75 -14.86 2.58 5.80
N ARG A 76 -14.53 2.37 7.08
CA ARG A 76 -15.53 2.24 8.15
C ARG A 76 -16.31 3.54 8.34
N GLU A 77 -15.62 4.67 8.28
CA GLU A 77 -16.23 6.00 8.40
C GLU A 77 -17.19 6.29 7.24
N VAL A 78 -16.77 6.06 6.00
CA VAL A 78 -17.63 6.16 4.80
C VAL A 78 -18.87 5.27 4.92
N ASN A 79 -18.70 4.01 5.35
CA ASN A 79 -19.83 3.10 5.54
C ASN A 79 -20.78 3.56 6.66
N SER A 80 -20.24 4.19 7.71
CA SER A 80 -21.06 4.76 8.78
C SER A 80 -21.84 5.98 8.30
N LEU A 81 -21.17 6.87 7.57
CA LEU A 81 -21.77 8.04 6.97
C LEU A 81 -22.87 7.65 5.98
N ASP A 82 -22.67 6.61 5.17
CA ASP A 82 -23.69 6.08 4.26
C ASP A 82 -24.93 5.56 4.98
N ARG A 83 -24.78 4.92 6.15
CA ARG A 83 -25.94 4.50 6.96
C ARG A 83 -26.70 5.72 7.51
N THR A 84 -25.98 6.70 8.06
CA THR A 84 -26.58 7.93 8.57
C THR A 84 -27.30 8.70 7.47
N MET A 85 -26.69 8.80 6.28
CA MET A 85 -27.29 9.46 5.12
C MET A 85 -28.57 8.78 4.66
N ARG A 86 -28.61 7.44 4.62
CA ARG A 86 -29.83 6.69 4.29
C ARG A 86 -30.96 6.98 5.28
N ILE A 87 -30.66 6.93 6.58
CA ILE A 87 -31.65 7.27 7.63
C ILE A 87 -32.15 8.71 7.44
N ASN A 88 -31.26 9.65 7.12
CA ASN A 88 -31.65 11.04 6.87
C ASN A 88 -32.48 11.20 5.59
N GLU A 89 -32.14 10.49 4.51
CA GLU A 89 -32.91 10.48 3.26
C GLU A 89 -34.33 9.91 3.48
N ASP A 90 -34.47 8.84 4.24
CA ASP A 90 -35.77 8.26 4.61
C ASP A 90 -36.60 9.27 5.43
N LEU A 91 -36.01 9.87 6.47
CA LEU A 91 -36.67 10.91 7.28
C LEU A 91 -37.07 12.14 6.45
N ILE A 92 -36.25 12.55 5.49
CA ILE A 92 -36.55 13.65 4.57
C ILE A 92 -37.76 13.30 3.70
N ASN A 93 -37.86 12.06 3.23
CA ASN A 93 -38.99 11.62 2.41
C ASN A 93 -40.28 11.57 3.24
N ASP A 94 -40.25 10.98 4.43
CA ASP A 94 -41.38 10.94 5.36
C ASP A 94 -41.88 12.37 5.67
N LYS A 95 -40.96 13.29 5.98
CA LYS A 95 -41.31 14.68 6.29
C LYS A 95 -41.81 15.46 5.07
N LYS A 96 -41.37 15.12 3.85
CA LYS A 96 -41.94 15.71 2.62
C LYS A 96 -43.38 15.27 2.42
N GLU A 97 -43.69 14.00 2.61
CA GLU A 97 -45.04 13.47 2.51
C GLU A 97 -45.96 14.06 3.59
N GLU A 98 -45.49 14.13 4.83
CA GLU A 98 -46.19 14.77 5.94
C GLU A 98 -46.48 16.25 5.63
N LEU A 99 -45.47 17.00 5.17
CA LEU A 99 -45.64 18.41 4.80
C LEU A 99 -46.63 18.59 3.64
N ALA A 100 -46.63 17.70 2.65
CA ALA A 100 -47.59 17.74 1.55
C ALA A 100 -49.03 17.53 2.05
N ARG A 101 -49.22 16.55 2.94
CA ARG A 101 -50.52 16.26 3.56
C ARG A 101 -51.03 17.42 4.40
N LEU A 102 -50.18 17.96 5.28
CA LEU A 102 -50.51 19.12 6.12
C LEU A 102 -50.91 20.32 5.27
N LYS A 103 -50.20 20.58 4.16
CA LYS A 103 -50.54 21.66 3.23
C LYS A 103 -51.88 21.45 2.53
N ASP A 104 -52.20 20.22 2.11
CA ASP A 104 -53.48 19.89 1.48
C ASP A 104 -54.65 20.08 2.46
N GLU A 105 -54.52 19.57 3.67
CA GLU A 105 -55.51 19.74 4.74
C GLU A 105 -55.69 21.22 5.12
N TYR A 106 -54.58 21.95 5.28
CA TYR A 106 -54.61 23.37 5.56
C TYR A 106 -55.25 24.18 4.44
N ALA A 107 -54.98 23.85 3.17
CA ALA A 107 -55.60 24.52 2.02
C ALA A 107 -57.13 24.38 2.05
N LYS A 108 -57.66 23.22 2.44
CA LYS A 108 -59.11 23.01 2.63
C LYS A 108 -59.66 23.91 3.74
N LEU A 109 -58.96 24.01 4.88
CA LEU A 109 -59.35 24.88 5.99
C LEU A 109 -59.35 26.36 5.58
N VAL A 110 -58.34 26.79 4.83
CA VAL A 110 -58.22 28.17 4.34
C VAL A 110 -59.33 28.47 3.32
N TYR A 111 -59.61 27.55 2.40
CA TYR A 111 -60.69 27.71 1.42
C TYR A 111 -62.07 27.82 2.09
N LEU A 112 -62.37 26.94 3.05
CA LEU A 112 -63.62 27.00 3.82
C LEU A 112 -63.71 28.30 4.62
N ALA A 113 -62.62 28.71 5.26
CA ALA A 113 -62.56 29.96 6.00
C ALA A 113 -62.79 31.17 5.08
N TYR A 114 -62.24 31.15 3.86
CA TYR A 114 -62.45 32.20 2.86
C TYR A 114 -63.92 32.25 2.42
N LYS A 115 -64.52 31.10 2.08
CA LYS A 115 -65.92 31.00 1.65
C LYS A 115 -66.90 31.52 2.71
N HIS A 116 -66.58 31.32 3.99
CA HIS A 116 -67.41 31.73 5.14
C HIS A 116 -66.80 32.93 5.89
N ASN A 117 -65.99 33.76 5.23
CA ASN A 117 -65.24 34.81 5.92
C ASN A 117 -66.08 36.04 6.27
N ASN A 118 -67.24 36.22 5.61
CA ASN A 118 -68.09 37.38 5.80
C ASN A 118 -68.55 37.48 7.27
N SER A 119 -68.32 38.65 7.89
CA SER A 119 -68.72 38.91 9.27
C SER A 119 -70.23 38.78 9.46
N TYR A 120 -71.02 39.10 8.42
CA TYR A 120 -72.46 38.91 8.45
C TYR A 120 -72.84 37.42 8.48
N ASP A 121 -72.21 36.58 7.67
CA ASP A 121 -72.49 35.13 7.63
C ASP A 121 -72.13 34.45 8.96
N LYS A 122 -71.03 34.87 9.60
CA LYS A 122 -70.65 34.38 10.94
C LYS A 122 -71.66 34.79 12.01
N MET A 123 -72.12 36.04 11.97
CA MET A 123 -73.16 36.53 12.89
C MET A 123 -74.49 35.81 12.64
N LEU A 124 -74.89 35.65 11.39
CA LEU A 124 -76.09 34.92 11.00
C LEU A 124 -76.05 33.47 11.48
N TYR A 125 -74.90 32.79 11.35
CA TYR A 125 -74.71 31.43 11.87
C TYR A 125 -74.89 31.34 13.39
N ILE A 126 -74.41 32.33 14.16
CA ILE A 126 -74.57 32.36 15.61
C ILE A 126 -76.02 32.70 15.99
N PHE A 127 -76.65 33.66 15.31
CA PHE A 127 -78.00 34.13 15.62
C PHE A 127 -79.13 33.23 15.08
N ALA A 128 -78.86 32.38 14.09
CA ALA A 128 -79.78 31.32 13.63
C ALA A 128 -79.79 30.11 14.59
N ALA A 129 -79.50 30.32 15.87
CA ALA A 129 -79.52 29.30 16.89
C ALA A 129 -80.90 29.24 17.57
N ASP A 130 -81.33 28.03 17.92
CA ASP A 130 -82.62 27.75 18.56
C ASP A 130 -82.67 28.30 20.01
N ASP A 131 -81.51 28.36 20.67
CA ASP A 131 -81.36 28.89 22.02
C ASP A 131 -79.97 29.49 22.28
N PHE A 132 -79.82 30.15 23.44
CA PHE A 132 -78.57 30.80 23.84
C PHE A 132 -77.42 29.81 24.04
N TYR A 133 -77.69 28.60 24.53
CA TYR A 133 -76.66 27.59 24.75
C TYR A 133 -76.08 27.12 23.42
N GLN A 134 -76.92 26.88 22.41
CA GLN A 134 -76.52 26.52 21.06
C GLN A 134 -75.73 27.66 20.39
N ALA A 135 -76.16 28.92 20.54
CA ALA A 135 -75.43 30.09 20.07
C ALA A 135 -74.02 30.20 20.69
N TRP A 136 -73.91 29.99 22.00
CA TRP A 136 -72.64 29.98 22.72
C TRP A 136 -71.72 28.85 22.24
N MET A 137 -72.26 27.64 22.04
CA MET A 137 -71.52 26.51 21.48
C MET A 137 -71.00 26.79 20.06
N ARG A 138 -71.82 27.40 19.19
CA ARG A 138 -71.41 27.83 17.84
C ARG A 138 -70.27 28.86 17.89
N LEU A 139 -70.36 29.86 18.77
CA LEU A 139 -69.30 30.86 18.98
C LEU A 139 -67.99 30.21 19.46
N ARG A 140 -68.08 29.31 20.46
CA ARG A 140 -66.92 28.56 20.94
C ARG A 140 -66.29 27.73 19.83
N HIS A 141 -67.10 27.01 19.06
CA HIS A 141 -66.63 26.21 17.93
C HIS A 141 -65.88 27.05 16.89
N LEU A 142 -66.38 28.24 16.53
CA LEU A 142 -65.68 29.14 15.61
C LEU A 142 -64.30 29.57 16.14
N LYS A 143 -64.18 29.82 17.45
CA LYS A 143 -62.89 30.11 18.09
C LYS A 143 -61.96 28.90 18.05
N ASP A 144 -62.47 27.71 18.38
CA ASP A 144 -61.69 26.47 18.39
C ASP A 144 -61.16 26.14 16.98
N VAL A 145 -61.97 26.33 15.93
CA VAL A 145 -61.55 26.14 14.52
C VAL A 145 -60.50 27.16 14.11
N ALA A 146 -60.65 28.44 14.49
CA ALA A 146 -59.66 29.47 14.21
C ALA A 146 -58.30 29.15 14.85
N LYS A 147 -58.32 28.73 16.13
CA LYS A 147 -57.12 28.31 16.87
C LYS A 147 -56.49 27.06 16.27
N TYR A 148 -57.30 26.07 15.89
CA TYR A 148 -56.81 24.86 15.24
C TYR A 148 -56.10 25.19 13.91
N ARG A 149 -56.69 26.06 13.08
CA ARG A 149 -56.07 26.51 11.84
C ARG A 149 -54.75 27.23 12.11
N GLU A 150 -54.69 28.15 13.06
CA GLU A 150 -53.44 28.82 13.44
C GLU A 150 -52.35 27.82 13.81
N GLY A 151 -52.65 26.86 14.70
CA GLY A 151 -51.73 25.80 15.08
C GLY A 151 -51.30 24.89 13.92
N GLN A 152 -52.18 24.57 12.97
CA GLN A 152 -51.81 23.84 11.76
C GLN A 152 -50.81 24.62 10.90
N GLY A 153 -50.96 25.95 10.83
CA GLY A 153 -50.01 26.82 10.14
C GLY A 153 -48.62 26.79 10.79
N GLU A 154 -48.56 26.82 12.11
CA GLU A 154 -47.31 26.71 12.89
C GLU A 154 -46.63 25.36 12.63
N ILE A 155 -47.37 24.24 12.72
CA ILE A 155 -46.85 22.89 12.46
C ILE A 155 -46.26 22.78 11.03
N ILE A 156 -46.90 23.39 10.02
CA ILE A 156 -46.38 23.44 8.65
C ILE A 156 -45.04 24.18 8.59
N VAL A 157 -44.93 25.32 9.28
CA VAL A 157 -43.70 26.13 9.31
C VAL A 157 -42.58 25.37 10.02
N GLU A 158 -42.87 24.74 11.15
CA GLU A 158 -41.93 23.91 11.89
C GLU A 158 -41.45 22.72 11.05
N THR A 159 -42.37 21.98 10.43
CA THR A 159 -42.06 20.83 9.57
C THR A 159 -41.21 21.25 8.37
N ARG A 160 -41.54 22.38 7.73
CA ARG A 160 -40.74 22.94 6.63
C ARG A 160 -39.33 23.30 7.08
N THR A 161 -39.18 23.88 8.27
CA THR A 161 -37.89 24.30 8.83
C THR A 161 -37.03 23.09 9.17
N LEU A 162 -37.62 22.08 9.82
CA LEU A 162 -36.95 20.80 10.09
C LEU A 162 -36.49 20.13 8.79
N LEU A 163 -37.35 20.10 7.77
CA LEU A 163 -37.01 19.54 6.46
C LEU A 163 -35.85 20.28 5.80
N ALA A 164 -35.82 21.62 5.87
CA ALA A 164 -34.72 22.42 5.33
C ALA A 164 -33.39 22.10 6.05
N ASN A 165 -33.41 22.04 7.38
CA ASN A 165 -32.25 21.68 8.19
C ASN A 165 -31.72 20.28 7.84
N LYS A 166 -32.61 19.30 7.71
CA LYS A 166 -32.24 17.93 7.32
C LYS A 166 -31.63 17.83 5.92
N ASN A 167 -32.16 18.58 4.96
CA ASN A 167 -31.54 18.65 3.63
C ASN A 167 -30.14 19.29 3.67
N GLN A 168 -29.94 20.34 4.46
CA GLN A 168 -28.62 20.95 4.64
C GLN A 168 -27.63 19.98 5.31
N GLU A 169 -28.08 19.25 6.34
CA GLU A 169 -27.30 18.20 6.99
C GLU A 169 -26.88 17.12 5.98
N LEU A 170 -27.81 16.64 5.15
CA LEU A 170 -27.53 15.66 4.09
C LEU A 170 -26.52 16.19 3.06
N MET A 171 -26.60 17.47 2.68
CA MET A 171 -25.63 18.08 1.78
C MET A 171 -24.23 18.14 2.39
N SER A 172 -24.11 18.47 3.69
CA SER A 172 -22.84 18.43 4.41
C SER A 172 -22.27 17.02 4.42
N GLN A 173 -23.08 16.03 4.80
CA GLN A 173 -22.67 14.63 4.81
C GLN A 173 -22.19 14.14 3.44
N LYS A 174 -22.85 14.56 2.35
CA LYS A 174 -22.40 14.26 0.97
C LYS A 174 -21.03 14.87 0.67
N LYS A 175 -20.78 16.10 1.11
CA LYS A 175 -19.48 16.75 0.95
C LYS A 175 -18.39 16.04 1.75
N ASP A 176 -18.66 15.71 3.01
CA ASP A 176 -17.70 15.03 3.89
C ASP A 176 -17.35 13.64 3.34
N LYS A 177 -18.34 12.93 2.79
CA LYS A 177 -18.11 11.66 2.08
C LYS A 177 -17.14 11.81 0.92
N LEU A 178 -17.29 12.86 0.10
CA LEU A 178 -16.41 13.10 -1.04
C LEU A 178 -14.97 13.37 -0.60
N LEU A 179 -14.78 14.12 0.50
CA LEU A 179 -13.46 14.37 1.08
C LEU A 179 -12.81 13.07 1.58
N LEU A 180 -13.55 12.23 2.30
CA LEU A 180 -13.06 10.93 2.77
C LEU A 180 -12.68 10.00 1.62
N LEU A 181 -13.45 10.01 0.52
CA LEU A 181 -13.12 9.20 -0.66
C LEU A 181 -11.86 9.70 -1.38
N ASP A 182 -11.62 11.01 -1.40
CA ASP A 182 -10.39 11.58 -1.95
C ASP A 182 -9.18 11.24 -1.08
N GLU A 183 -9.31 11.37 0.24
CA GLU A 183 -8.30 10.95 1.21
C GLU A 183 -7.97 9.45 1.07
N GLN A 184 -8.99 8.59 0.91
CA GLN A 184 -8.80 7.17 0.66
C GLN A 184 -7.99 6.91 -0.61
N ARG A 185 -8.27 7.64 -1.70
CA ARG A 185 -7.54 7.50 -2.97
C ARG A 185 -6.08 7.92 -2.83
N SER A 186 -5.83 9.04 -2.15
CA SER A 186 -4.47 9.51 -1.88
C SER A 186 -3.69 8.49 -1.04
N ALA A 187 -4.28 8.02 0.06
CA ALA A 187 -3.67 7.01 0.92
C ALA A 187 -3.39 5.68 0.17
N GLN A 188 -4.27 5.28 -0.74
CA GLN A 188 -4.07 4.10 -1.59
C GLN A 188 -2.89 4.28 -2.56
N ALA A 189 -2.77 5.44 -3.20
CA ALA A 189 -1.66 5.74 -4.10
C ALA A 189 -0.31 5.73 -3.36
N GLU A 190 -0.27 6.30 -2.16
CA GLU A 190 0.93 6.24 -1.30
C GLU A 190 1.26 4.82 -0.84
N LEU A 191 0.25 4.02 -0.46
CA LEU A 191 0.44 2.62 -0.09
C LEU A 191 1.05 1.80 -1.24
N ASP A 192 0.61 2.04 -2.46
CA ASP A 192 1.15 1.35 -3.64
C ASP A 192 2.58 1.79 -3.94
N ASN A 193 2.91 3.06 -3.72
CA ASN A 193 4.29 3.55 -3.81
C ASN A 193 5.20 2.92 -2.76
N ASP A 194 4.76 2.82 -1.50
CA ASP A 194 5.55 2.17 -0.45
C ASP A 194 5.81 0.70 -0.77
N LYS A 195 4.79 -0.03 -1.25
CA LYS A 195 4.93 -1.44 -1.62
C LYS A 195 5.95 -1.63 -2.74
N ARG A 196 5.95 -0.74 -3.74
CA ARG A 196 6.96 -0.73 -4.81
C ARG A 196 8.35 -0.44 -4.25
N SER A 197 8.46 0.55 -3.36
CA SER A 197 9.73 0.87 -2.68
C SER A 197 10.25 -0.32 -1.89
N LEU A 198 9.39 -0.97 -1.09
CA LEU A 198 9.71 -2.17 -0.32
C LEU A 198 10.16 -3.32 -1.24
N GLU A 199 9.44 -3.58 -2.32
CA GLU A 199 9.79 -4.61 -3.30
C GLU A 199 11.16 -4.33 -3.95
N SER A 200 11.40 -3.07 -4.33
CA SER A 200 12.68 -2.65 -4.92
C SER A 200 13.86 -2.81 -3.95
N SER A 201 13.68 -2.43 -2.68
CA SER A 201 14.70 -2.58 -1.64
C SER A 201 15.00 -4.06 -1.35
N LEU A 202 13.97 -4.91 -1.29
CA LEU A 202 14.14 -6.35 -1.11
C LEU A 202 14.87 -7.01 -2.29
N LEU A 203 14.56 -6.60 -3.52
CA LEU A 203 15.25 -7.10 -4.72
C LEU A 203 16.71 -6.66 -4.77
N ALA A 204 17.00 -5.39 -4.47
CA ALA A 204 18.36 -4.86 -4.41
C ALA A 204 19.20 -5.58 -3.35
N LEU A 205 18.63 -5.81 -2.16
CA LEU A 205 19.27 -6.53 -1.07
C LEU A 205 19.66 -7.96 -1.48
N ARG A 206 18.71 -8.70 -2.07
CA ARG A 206 18.92 -10.08 -2.55
C ARG A 206 19.95 -10.17 -3.67
N LYS A 207 19.93 -9.22 -4.61
CA LYS A 207 20.85 -9.20 -5.74
C LYS A 207 22.29 -8.96 -5.29
N ASN A 208 22.51 -7.95 -4.45
CA ASN A 208 23.85 -7.65 -3.92
C ASN A 208 24.44 -8.83 -3.13
N GLU A 209 23.62 -9.51 -2.32
CA GLU A 209 24.06 -10.70 -1.59
C GLU A 209 24.44 -11.85 -2.52
N GLN A 210 23.61 -12.13 -3.54
CA GLN A 210 23.88 -13.20 -4.50
C GLN A 210 25.12 -12.92 -5.36
N ASP A 211 25.31 -11.68 -5.83
CA ASP A 211 26.42 -11.31 -6.70
C ASP A 211 27.76 -11.40 -5.96
N LEU A 212 27.84 -10.87 -4.73
CA LEU A 212 29.05 -10.97 -3.90
C LEU A 212 29.38 -12.42 -3.51
N LYS A 213 28.36 -13.24 -3.22
CA LYS A 213 28.55 -14.66 -2.90
C LYS A 213 29.05 -15.45 -4.10
N LYS A 214 28.51 -15.20 -5.31
CA LYS A 214 29.00 -15.80 -6.56
C LYS A 214 30.44 -15.39 -6.82
N GLU A 215 30.76 -14.11 -6.67
CA GLU A 215 32.12 -13.59 -6.88
C GLU A 215 33.12 -14.21 -5.90
N LEU A 216 32.75 -14.37 -4.63
CA LEU A 216 33.58 -15.03 -3.63
C LEU A 216 33.83 -16.51 -3.99
N ILE A 217 32.78 -17.27 -4.34
CA ILE A 217 32.90 -18.69 -4.71
C ILE A 217 33.83 -18.87 -5.92
N GLU A 218 33.69 -18.03 -6.95
CA GLU A 218 34.55 -18.08 -8.14
C GLU A 218 36.01 -17.71 -7.82
N LYS A 219 36.25 -16.76 -6.92
CA LYS A 219 37.61 -16.40 -6.47
C LYS A 219 38.24 -17.49 -5.61
N GLU A 220 37.49 -18.11 -4.70
CA GLU A 220 37.96 -19.24 -3.88
C GLU A 220 38.27 -20.48 -4.74
N LYS A 221 37.43 -20.78 -5.73
CA LYS A 221 37.67 -21.87 -6.68
C LYS A 221 38.97 -21.66 -7.45
N ARG A 222 39.19 -20.47 -8.03
CA ARG A 222 40.43 -20.09 -8.73
C ARG A 222 41.65 -20.17 -7.81
N GLN A 223 41.54 -19.72 -6.56
CA GLN A 223 42.61 -19.82 -5.56
C GLN A 223 43.01 -21.27 -5.27
N LYS A 224 42.03 -22.17 -5.16
CA LYS A 224 42.25 -23.60 -4.90
C LYS A 224 42.88 -24.31 -6.09
N GLU A 225 42.44 -23.99 -7.30
CA GLU A 225 43.02 -24.50 -8.55
C GLU A 225 44.49 -24.10 -8.69
N LEU A 226 44.81 -22.82 -8.42
CA LEU A 226 46.18 -22.32 -8.48
C LEU A 226 47.08 -22.94 -7.41
N SER A 227 46.56 -23.11 -6.19
CA SER A 227 47.31 -23.75 -5.09
C SER A 227 47.66 -25.21 -5.43
N ARG A 228 46.72 -25.96 -6.01
CA ARG A 228 46.95 -27.33 -6.50
C ARG A 228 47.97 -27.38 -7.64
N ALA A 229 47.97 -26.39 -8.54
CA ALA A 229 48.95 -26.31 -9.62
C ALA A 229 50.37 -26.06 -9.09
N ILE A 230 50.51 -25.14 -8.12
CA ILE A 230 51.79 -24.86 -7.45
C ILE A 230 52.29 -26.08 -6.67
N GLU A 231 51.42 -26.76 -5.93
CA GLU A 231 51.77 -28.00 -5.22
C GLU A 231 52.26 -29.10 -6.16
N LYS A 232 51.62 -29.26 -7.32
CA LYS A 232 52.06 -30.20 -8.36
C LYS A 232 53.45 -29.85 -8.90
N ILE A 233 53.69 -28.58 -9.22
CA ILE A 233 55.00 -28.11 -9.69
C ILE A 233 56.09 -28.34 -8.64
N ILE A 234 55.81 -28.04 -7.37
CA ILE A 234 56.75 -28.28 -6.26
C ILE A 234 57.03 -29.78 -6.09
N ALA A 235 55.99 -30.62 -6.13
CA ALA A 235 56.15 -32.07 -6.03
C ALA A 235 56.96 -32.65 -7.20
N GLU A 236 56.81 -32.11 -8.41
CA GLU A 236 57.61 -32.47 -9.59
C GLU A 236 59.06 -31.98 -9.50
N GLU A 237 59.32 -30.77 -8.99
CA GLU A 237 60.66 -30.27 -8.70
C GLU A 237 61.38 -31.13 -7.64
N ILE A 238 60.68 -31.52 -6.56
CA ILE A 238 61.23 -32.39 -5.51
C ILE A 238 61.52 -33.79 -6.06
N ARG A 239 60.62 -34.35 -6.89
CA ARG A 239 60.85 -35.66 -7.55
C ARG A 239 62.04 -35.64 -8.52
N LYS A 240 62.26 -34.53 -9.23
CA LYS A 240 63.43 -34.38 -10.12
C LYS A 240 64.73 -34.22 -9.32
N ASN A 241 64.72 -33.50 -8.20
CA ASN A 241 65.90 -33.33 -7.33
C ASN A 241 66.25 -34.60 -6.52
N THR A 242 65.26 -35.36 -6.05
CA THR A 242 65.51 -36.64 -5.36
C THR A 242 66.07 -37.71 -6.29
N LYS A 243 65.58 -37.80 -7.54
CA LYS A 243 66.19 -38.65 -8.57
C LYS A 243 67.60 -38.23 -9.00
N ALA A 244 67.98 -36.96 -8.81
CA ALA A 244 69.33 -36.48 -9.06
C ALA A 244 70.29 -36.76 -7.88
N ASN A 245 69.77 -36.82 -6.64
CA ASN A 245 70.58 -37.09 -5.43
C ASN A 245 70.81 -38.58 -5.12
N ASP A 246 70.00 -39.49 -5.64
CA ASP A 246 70.25 -40.95 -5.53
C ASP A 246 71.49 -41.43 -6.32
N GLY A 247 72.16 -40.54 -7.06
CA GLY A 247 73.43 -40.83 -7.76
C GLY A 247 74.71 -40.51 -6.99
N VAL A 248 74.65 -39.92 -5.79
CA VAL A 248 75.84 -39.34 -5.11
C VAL A 248 76.26 -40.07 -3.82
N TYR A 249 75.49 -41.05 -3.33
CA TYR A 249 75.90 -41.87 -2.18
C TYR A 249 76.04 -43.35 -2.55
N ALA A 250 77.16 -43.70 -3.18
CA ALA A 250 77.66 -45.07 -3.26
C ALA A 250 79.13 -45.12 -2.77
N LEU A 251 79.26 -45.42 -1.47
CA LEU A 251 80.30 -46.23 -0.82
C LEU A 251 81.79 -45.93 -1.13
N THR A 252 82.51 -45.43 -0.12
CA THR A 252 83.91 -45.83 0.13
C THR A 252 83.97 -46.52 1.51
N PRO A 253 84.41 -47.79 1.62
CA PRO A 253 84.51 -48.52 2.88
C PRO A 253 85.75 -48.12 3.69
N ALA A 254 85.70 -48.46 4.98
CA ALA A 254 86.74 -48.25 5.99
C ALA A 254 88.08 -48.93 5.68
N GLU A 255 89.16 -48.20 5.92
CA GLU A 255 90.28 -48.52 6.83
C GLU A 255 91.06 -47.24 7.17
#